data_AF-A0A946VFQ3-F1
#
_entry.id   AF-A0A946VFQ3-F1
#
_cell.length_a   1.000
_cell.length_b   1.000
_cell.length_c   1.000
_cell.angle_alpha   90.00
_cell.angle_beta   90.00
_cell.angle_gamma   90.00
#
_symmetry.space_group_name_H-M   'P 1'
#
loop_
_entity.id
_entity.type
_entity.pdbx_description
1 polymer ?
#
loop_
_entity_poly.entity_id
_entity_poly.type
_entity_poly.pdbx_seq_one_letter_code
_entity_poly.pdbx_strand_id
1 'polypeptide(L)' 'MYNIKQYSESCEQNKGPILEVLQEVFKDSKTVLEIGSGSGQHAVYFAKHLKHLNWQPSDLAENISSIQGWA' A
#
# COMPACT_ATOMS: atom_id res chain seq x y z
N MET A 1 14.56 19.69 4.90
CA MET A 1 13.18 19.16 5.00
C MET A 1 13.30 17.65 5.07
N TYR A 2 12.82 17.02 6.15
CA TYR A 2 12.81 15.55 6.23
C TYR A 2 11.91 15.01 5.11
N ASN A 3 12.38 14.01 4.37
CA ASN A 3 11.56 13.35 3.36
C ASN A 3 10.49 12.52 4.08
N ILE A 4 9.25 13.00 4.05
CA ILE A 4 8.12 12.36 4.71
C ILE A 4 7.81 11.01 4.06
N LYS A 5 8.02 10.87 2.74
CA LYS A 5 7.83 9.62 2.00
C LYS A 5 9.01 8.68 2.24
N GLN A 6 8.86 7.74 3.15
CA GLN A 6 9.83 6.67 3.31
C GLN A 6 9.81 5.74 2.10
N TYR A 7 10.98 5.24 1.72
CA TYR A 7 11.15 4.31 0.61
C TYR A 7 11.70 2.98 1.11
N SER A 8 11.13 1.91 0.58
CA SER A 8 11.47 0.51 0.81
C SER A 8 11.78 -0.12 -0.54
N GLU A 9 13.03 -0.53 -0.72
CA GLU A 9 13.48 -1.19 -1.94
C GLU A 9 12.80 -2.56 -2.12
N SER A 10 12.56 -3.28 -1.02
CA SER A 10 11.85 -4.55 -1.07
C SER A 10 10.44 -4.38 -1.62
N CYS A 11 9.75 -3.28 -1.27
CA CYS A 11 8.44 -2.96 -1.84
C CYS A 11 8.49 -2.76 -3.36
N GLU A 12 9.52 -2.11 -3.88
CA GLU A 12 9.68 -1.93 -5.34
C GLU A 12 9.95 -3.24 -6.06
N GLN A 13 10.77 -4.13 -5.48
CA GLN A 13 11.11 -5.41 -6.08
C GLN A 13 9.93 -6.38 -6.13
N ASN A 14 9.10 -6.41 -5.09
CA ASN A 14 8.06 -7.43 -4.93
C ASN A 14 6.63 -6.98 -5.29
N LYS A 15 6.37 -5.69 -5.52
CA LYS A 15 5.01 -5.19 -5.80
C LYS A 15 4.34 -5.79 -7.04
N GLY A 16 5.12 -6.14 -8.08
CA GLY A 16 4.59 -6.73 -9.31
C GLY A 16 4.01 -8.13 -9.07
N PRO A 17 4.85 -9.10 -8.64
CA PRO A 17 4.39 -10.46 -8.33
C PRO A 17 3.27 -10.50 -7.27
N ILE A 18 3.31 -9.61 -6.28
CA ILE A 18 2.24 -9.54 -5.27
C ILE A 18 0.93 -9.05 -5.91
N LEU A 19 0.97 -8.02 -6.76
CA LEU A 19 -0.23 -7.50 -7.43
C LEU A 19 -0.94 -8.59 -8.25
N GLU A 20 -0.19 -9.42 -8.98
CA GLU A 20 -0.76 -10.53 -9.77
C GLU A 20 -1.59 -11.48 -8.90
N VAL A 21 -1.11 -11.83 -7.71
CA VAL A 21 -1.85 -12.67 -6.76
C VAL A 21 -3.05 -11.92 -6.18
N LEU A 22 -2.88 -10.65 -5.81
CA LEU A 22 -3.94 -9.85 -5.22
C LEU A 22 -5.11 -9.58 -6.17
N GLN A 23 -4.87 -9.51 -7.48
CA GLN A 23 -5.92 -9.38 -8.50
C GLN A 23 -6.93 -10.55 -8.41
N GLU A 24 -6.43 -11.77 -8.24
CA GLU A 24 -7.26 -12.97 -8.12
C GLU A 24 -7.90 -13.09 -6.74
N VAL A 25 -7.12 -12.86 -5.68
CA VAL A 25 -7.60 -12.99 -4.29
C VAL A 25 -8.70 -11.97 -3.97
N PHE A 26 -8.58 -10.74 -4.48
CA PHE A 26 -9.52 -9.65 -4.20
C PHE A 26 -10.50 -9.35 -5.33
N LYS A 27 -10.66 -10.25 -6.32
CA LYS A 27 -11.53 -10.01 -7.48
C LYS A 27 -12.98 -9.63 -7.10
N ASP A 28 -13.51 -10.25 -6.05
CA ASP A 28 -14.88 -10.04 -5.57
C ASP A 28 -14.96 -9.14 -4.32
N SER A 29 -13.81 -8.68 -3.81
CA SER A 29 -13.74 -7.78 -2.67
C SER A 29 -14.06 -6.34 -3.06
N LYS A 30 -14.36 -5.50 -2.05
CA LYS A 30 -14.62 -4.06 -2.23
C LYS A 30 -13.82 -3.17 -1.30
N THR A 31 -13.34 -3.70 -0.18
CA THR A 31 -12.56 -2.95 0.81
C THR A 31 -11.43 -3.82 1.32
N VAL A 32 -10.26 -3.22 1.53
CA VAL A 32 -9.09 -3.87 2.13
C VAL A 32 -8.58 -2.98 3.25
N LEU A 33 -8.30 -3.60 4.41
CA LEU A 33 -7.53 -3.00 5.48
C LEU A 33 -6.13 -3.61 5.45
N GLU A 34 -5.11 -2.80 5.14
CA GLU A 34 -3.71 -3.20 5.20
C GLU A 34 -3.17 -2.88 6.60
N ILE A 35 -2.82 -3.93 7.36
CA ILE A 35 -2.24 -3.81 8.70
C ILE A 35 -0.72 -3.82 8.57
N GLY A 36 -0.05 -2.82 9.13
CA GLY A 36 1.40 -2.72 9.06
C GLY A 36 1.89 -2.22 7.70
N SER A 37 1.30 -1.11 7.21
CA SER A 37 1.61 -0.56 5.89
C SER A 37 3.02 0.01 5.73
N GLY A 38 3.76 0.17 6.83
CA GLY A 38 5.13 0.66 6.87
C GLY A 38 5.27 2.00 6.14
N SER A 39 6.03 2.01 5.05
CA SER A 39 6.22 3.23 4.26
C SER A 39 4.94 3.73 3.57
N GLY A 40 3.97 2.85 3.32
CA GLY A 40 2.75 3.14 2.53
C GLY A 40 2.89 2.91 1.03
N GLN A 41 4.05 2.47 0.53
CA GLN A 41 4.30 2.28 -0.91
C GLN A 41 3.41 1.20 -1.55
N HIS A 42 3.19 0.09 -0.86
CA HIS A 42 2.33 -0.99 -1.35
C HIS A 42 0.89 -0.53 -1.42
N ALA A 43 0.37 0.10 -0.36
CA ALA A 43 -0.98 0.65 -0.34
C ALA A 43 -1.27 1.55 -1.55
N VAL A 44 -0.40 2.54 -1.83
CA VAL A 44 -0.61 3.45 -2.97
C VAL A 44 -0.47 2.73 -4.32
N TYR A 45 0.45 1.75 -4.42
CA TYR A 45 0.63 0.99 -5.66
C TYR A 45 -0.57 0.09 -5.94
N PHE A 46 -1.04 -0.69 -4.96
CA PHE A 46 -2.16 -1.61 -5.13
C PHE A 46 -3.47 -0.87 -5.33
N ALA A 47 -3.74 0.20 -4.58
CA ALA A 47 -4.93 1.03 -4.75
C ALA A 47 -5.07 1.59 -6.19
N LYS A 48 -3.94 1.98 -6.82
CA LYS A 48 -3.94 2.48 -8.21
C LYS A 48 -4.27 1.40 -9.25
N HIS A 49 -3.91 0.14 -8.99
CA HIS A 49 -4.10 -0.96 -9.93
C HIS A 49 -5.38 -1.77 -9.67
N LEU A 50 -5.86 -1.81 -8.43
CA LEU A 50 -7.07 -2.51 -7.99
C LEU A 50 -8.18 -1.50 -7.70
N LYS A 51 -8.57 -0.71 -8.71
CA LYS A 51 -9.48 0.45 -8.55
C LYS A 51 -10.88 0.10 -8.06
N HIS A 52 -11.27 -1.18 -8.10
CA HIS A 52 -12.54 -1.67 -7.54
C HIS A 52 -12.51 -1.81 -6.01
N LEU A 53 -11.32 -1.68 -5.39
CA LEU A 53 -11.12 -1.74 -3.96
C LEU A 53 -10.96 -0.36 -3.36
N ASN A 54 -11.61 -0.14 -2.22
CA ASN A 54 -11.26 0.90 -1.27
C ASN A 54 -10.12 0.38 -0.38
N TRP A 55 -8.91 0.87 -0.60
CA TRP A 55 -7.73 0.42 0.13
C TRP A 55 -7.42 1.35 1.31
N GLN A 56 -7.48 0.81 2.52
CA GLN A 56 -7.20 1.54 3.76
C GLN A 56 -5.88 1.06 4.37
N PRO A 57 -4.79 1.84 4.27
CA PRO A 57 -3.57 1.55 5.03
C PRO A 57 -3.73 1.88 6.51
N SER A 58 -3.02 1.13 7.35
CA SER A 58 -2.98 1.33 8.79
C SER A 58 -1.65 0.90 9.37
N ASP A 59 -1.16 1.66 10.34
CA ASP A 59 0.10 1.38 11.03
C ASP A 59 0.16 2.13 12.37
N LEU A 60 1.27 1.98 13.11
CA LEU A 60 1.61 2.79 14.25
C LEU A 60 1.77 4.26 13.87
N ALA A 61 1.54 5.15 14.84
CA ALA A 61 1.52 6.59 14.65
C ALA A 61 2.79 7.15 13.95
N GLU A 62 3.96 6.55 14.19
CA GLU A 62 5.24 6.93 13.60
C GLU A 62 5.29 6.74 12.07
N ASN A 63 4.52 5.82 11.52
CA ASN A 63 4.49 5.49 10.08
C ASN A 63 3.38 6.24 9.34
N ILE A 64 2.36 6.74 10.06
CA ILE A 64 1.20 7.42 9.46
C ILE A 64 1.62 8.62 8.60
N SER A 65 2.61 9.40 9.02
CA SER A 65 3.09 10.53 8.22
C SER A 65 3.64 10.10 6.87
N SER A 66 4.36 8.97 6.81
CA SER A 66 4.88 8.45 5.53
C SER A 66 3.75 7.98 4.62
N ILE A 67 2.82 7.20 5.17
CA ILE A 67 1.65 6.70 4.46
C ILE A 67 0.86 7.87 3.83
N GLN A 68 0.57 8.90 4.62
CA GLN A 68 -0.09 10.11 4.13
C GLN A 68 0.75 10.86 3.11
N GLY A 69 2.07 10.84 3.24
CA GLY A 69 2.98 11.43 2.27
C GLY A 69 2.77 10.89 0.86
N TRP A 70 2.46 9.60 0.70
CA TRP A 70 2.25 8.95 -0.60
C TRP A 70 0.91 9.24 -1.28
N ALA A 71 -0.08 9.73 -0.53
CA ALA A 71 -1.43 10.01 -1.01
C ALA A 71 -1.51 11.26 -1.91
#